data_AF-A0A6G3LNR8-F1
#
_entry.id   AF-A0A6G3LNR8-F1
#
_cell.length_a   1.000
_cell.length_b   1.000
_cell.length_c   1.000
_cell.angle_alpha   90.00
_cell.angle_beta   90.00
_cell.angle_gamma   90.00
#
_symmetry.space_group_name_H-M   'P 1'
#
loop_
_entity.id
_entity.type
_entity.pdbx_description
1 polymer ?
#
loop_
_entity_poly.entity_id
_entity_poly.type
_entity_poly.pdbx_seq_one_letter_code
_entity_poly.pdbx_strand_id
1 'polypeptide(L)'
;MMIIGRALARRGYGFLANREYFSNIVGRHSYIHLRVKSDEYPRSLTYPVDLLVAMDAETIFMHFEDVSNRGFIVCDNASLHKTLEEAPSIEDITRERIKKRCNELGLDCSVESILKYLAEKKKASLISLQYEKIIRELFDKYKIDPRQLSRYLSGIVFSAFAVLLALDEDSLRYALSLHFKERAQIVEQNMDLYRIVVREMGGYKGALILAPPRINQKKTMFVTGNDIVAIAKIVAGVRYQSYYPITPAADESVLLERYSFIEDENIGPLLVLQTEDEIAAITSAIGASLTGARSSTSTSGPGFDLMVEGLSWAGMNEAPVVITYYQRGGPSTGQPTRGSQSDLFNAIFAGHGEFARVVLSSGDHLEAFYDTILAFNLAEEFQVPVIHLLDKFLANSTATISLPRLDEIKISRGTIVREAKEYKRFSLASLVSPRAFLGTRGVVMWYTGDEHDEYGHIVEDPENRIAMYSKRIEKISLIKDRVPKEQKIGIYGDRNPDYVFVGWGSVKNTVLEAIDVLRGRGIRAKYLNIKMLWPFPEREFVEAAENVPADRMIVVEHSYGANIAKLIEMNTGISIEKSIVKFTGRPLTLKEVIEGFELIESGKKKKVVCRYGA
;
A
#
# COMPACT_ATOMS: atom_id res chain seq x y z
N MET A 1 -7.03 15.93 -0.71
CA MET A 1 -7.34 14.48 -0.70
C MET A 1 -8.44 14.13 0.30
N MET A 2 -8.21 14.19 1.61
CA MET A 2 -9.17 13.71 2.64
C MET A 2 -10.57 14.34 2.54
N ILE A 3 -10.64 15.67 2.35
CA ILE A 3 -11.91 16.38 2.30
C ILE A 3 -12.69 16.01 1.02
N ILE A 4 -12.07 16.11 -0.16
CA ILE A 4 -12.68 15.68 -1.43
C ILE A 4 -13.11 14.21 -1.37
N GLY A 5 -12.22 13.32 -0.92
CA GLY A 5 -12.50 11.89 -0.88
C GLY A 5 -13.70 11.56 0.00
N ARG A 6 -13.81 12.18 1.18
CA ARG A 6 -14.98 12.01 2.07
C ARG A 6 -16.26 12.60 1.48
N ALA A 7 -16.19 13.76 0.82
CA ALA A 7 -17.35 14.36 0.16
C ALA A 7 -17.86 13.46 -0.97
N LEU A 8 -16.96 12.92 -1.79
CA LEU A 8 -17.29 11.98 -2.87
C LEU A 8 -17.82 10.65 -2.33
N ALA A 9 -17.18 10.09 -1.30
CA ALA A 9 -17.62 8.86 -0.65
C ALA A 9 -19.03 9.01 -0.04
N ARG A 10 -19.33 10.15 0.60
CA ARG A 10 -20.66 10.47 1.12
C ARG A 10 -21.73 10.44 0.03
N ARG A 11 -21.38 10.88 -1.17
CA ARG A 11 -22.27 10.86 -2.34
C ARG A 11 -22.37 9.48 -3.00
N GLY A 12 -21.59 8.49 -2.57
CA GLY A 12 -21.61 7.13 -3.14
C GLY A 12 -20.67 6.94 -4.34
N TYR A 13 -19.72 7.85 -4.55
CA TYR A 13 -18.67 7.65 -5.55
C TYR A 13 -17.54 6.78 -5.00
N GLY A 14 -16.94 5.99 -5.89
CA GLY A 14 -15.72 5.27 -5.60
C GLY A 14 -14.51 6.19 -5.75
N PHE A 15 -13.55 6.06 -4.85
CA PHE A 15 -12.39 6.93 -4.74
C PHE A 15 -11.12 6.12 -4.48
N LEU A 16 -10.05 6.45 -5.20
CA LEU A 16 -8.69 6.00 -4.95
C LEU A 16 -7.75 7.19 -5.12
N ALA A 17 -6.85 7.40 -4.18
CA ALA A 17 -5.83 8.43 -4.29
C ALA A 17 -4.50 7.97 -3.72
N ASN A 18 -3.41 8.39 -4.36
CA ASN A 18 -2.07 8.23 -3.86
C ASN A 18 -1.42 9.60 -3.63
N ARG A 19 -0.68 9.71 -2.53
CA ARG A 19 0.12 10.88 -2.21
C ARG A 19 1.58 10.61 -2.51
N GLU A 20 2.19 11.52 -3.27
CA GLU A 20 3.61 11.50 -3.59
C GLU A 20 4.30 12.73 -3.01
N TYR A 21 5.33 12.49 -2.22
CA TYR A 21 6.07 13.53 -1.48
C TYR A 21 7.56 13.16 -1.41
N PHE A 22 8.44 14.13 -1.25
CA PHE A 22 9.88 13.90 -1.08
C PHE A 22 10.20 13.51 0.36
N SER A 23 11.37 12.92 0.58
CA SER A 23 11.96 12.74 1.93
C SER A 23 12.43 14.08 2.48
N ASN A 24 11.47 14.96 2.75
CA ASN A 24 11.67 16.35 3.18
C ASN A 24 10.43 16.80 3.95
N ILE A 25 10.62 17.68 4.94
CA ILE A 25 9.52 18.17 5.79
C ILE A 25 8.80 19.36 5.16
N VAL A 26 9.53 20.31 4.57
CA VAL A 26 8.96 21.51 3.94
C VAL A 26 9.77 21.91 2.69
N GLY A 27 9.06 22.28 1.63
CA GLY A 27 9.60 23.03 0.50
C GLY A 27 9.71 22.27 -0.81
N ARG A 28 9.74 20.93 -0.81
CA ARG A 28 9.74 20.14 -2.05
C ARG A 28 8.34 19.91 -2.58
N HIS A 29 8.22 19.77 -3.91
CA HIS A 29 6.95 19.46 -4.58
C HIS A 29 6.27 18.21 -4.02
N SER A 30 4.97 18.28 -3.84
CA SER A 30 4.15 17.10 -3.52
C SER A 30 2.86 17.15 -4.31
N TYR A 31 2.37 15.99 -4.72
CA TYR A 31 1.13 15.90 -5.49
C TYR A 31 0.25 14.76 -5.00
N ILE A 32 -1.03 14.86 -5.31
CA ILE A 32 -2.02 13.83 -5.07
C ILE A 32 -2.56 13.42 -6.43
N HIS A 33 -2.34 12.17 -6.81
CA HIS A 33 -2.95 11.57 -7.98
C HIS A 33 -4.15 10.76 -7.51
N LEU A 34 -5.35 11.17 -7.94
CA LEU A 34 -6.59 10.51 -7.58
C LEU A 34 -7.40 10.09 -8.80
N ARG A 35 -8.26 9.10 -8.60
CA ARG A 35 -9.24 8.62 -9.57
C ARG A 35 -10.57 8.43 -8.87
N VAL A 36 -11.64 8.81 -9.57
CA VAL A 36 -13.02 8.74 -9.09
C VAL A 36 -13.85 7.99 -10.12
N LYS A 37 -14.70 7.07 -9.67
CA LYS A 37 -15.64 6.34 -10.52
C LYS A 37 -17.04 6.37 -9.90
N SER A 38 -18.07 6.33 -10.73
CA SER A 38 -19.47 6.37 -10.28
C SER A 38 -20.09 5.00 -10.16
N ASP A 39 -19.58 3.99 -10.88
CA ASP A 39 -20.16 2.66 -11.03
C ASP A 39 -19.42 1.57 -10.24
N GLU A 40 -18.15 1.79 -9.91
CA GLU A 40 -17.33 0.85 -9.14
C GLU A 40 -16.27 1.57 -8.29
N TYR A 41 -15.65 0.83 -7.37
CA TYR A 41 -14.45 1.31 -6.67
C TYR A 41 -13.25 1.31 -7.63
N PRO A 42 -12.53 2.43 -7.81
CA PRO A 42 -11.37 2.48 -8.69
C PRO A 42 -10.29 1.50 -8.24
N ARG A 43 -9.83 0.65 -9.17
CA ARG A 43 -8.81 -0.37 -8.92
C ARG A 43 -7.40 0.22 -9.03
N SER A 44 -7.14 1.04 -10.04
CA SER A 44 -5.81 1.63 -10.26
C SER A 44 -5.83 3.11 -10.61
N LEU A 45 -4.66 3.74 -10.51
CA LEU A 45 -4.41 5.05 -11.09
C LEU A 45 -4.10 4.92 -12.59
N THR A 46 -4.30 6.02 -13.33
CA THR A 46 -4.04 6.04 -14.77
C THR A 46 -3.60 7.42 -15.25
N TYR A 47 -2.90 7.43 -16.37
CA TYR A 47 -2.64 8.62 -17.15
C TYR A 47 -3.32 8.51 -18.52
N PRO A 48 -3.56 9.62 -19.22
CA PRO A 48 -3.46 11.00 -18.73
C PRO A 48 -4.54 11.35 -17.69
N VAL A 49 -4.41 12.49 -17.01
CA VAL A 49 -5.38 13.01 -16.02
C VAL A 49 -6.36 13.99 -16.66
N ASP A 50 -7.63 13.94 -16.25
CA ASP A 50 -8.67 14.83 -16.78
C ASP A 50 -8.63 16.25 -16.18
N LEU A 51 -8.01 16.39 -15.01
CA LEU A 51 -7.90 17.65 -14.28
C LEU A 51 -6.54 17.77 -13.60
N LEU A 52 -5.85 18.87 -13.86
CA LEU A 52 -4.69 19.33 -13.09
C LEU A 52 -5.06 20.61 -12.33
N VAL A 53 -4.95 20.59 -11.01
CA VAL A 53 -5.10 21.79 -10.18
C VAL A 53 -3.73 22.15 -9.62
N ALA A 54 -3.12 23.18 -10.19
CA ALA A 54 -1.78 23.65 -9.84
C ALA A 54 -1.85 24.72 -8.75
N MET A 55 -1.17 24.46 -7.63
CA MET A 55 -1.05 25.46 -6.56
C MET A 55 -0.01 26.53 -6.91
N ASP A 56 0.97 26.18 -7.74
CA ASP A 56 2.12 27.00 -8.14
C ASP A 56 2.63 26.62 -9.55
N ALA A 57 3.60 27.38 -10.05
CA ALA A 57 4.25 27.15 -11.34
C ALA A 57 4.99 25.78 -11.39
N GLU A 58 5.60 25.35 -10.28
CA GLU A 58 6.31 24.07 -10.19
C GLU A 58 5.39 22.90 -10.53
N THR A 59 4.14 22.92 -10.04
CA THR A 59 3.14 21.90 -10.36
C THR A 59 2.88 21.81 -11.87
N ILE A 60 2.86 22.93 -12.59
CA ILE A 60 2.65 22.96 -14.05
C ILE A 60 3.85 22.35 -14.76
N PHE A 61 5.07 22.77 -14.41
CA PHE A 61 6.30 22.24 -15.01
C PHE A 61 6.43 20.72 -14.83
N MET A 62 6.05 20.21 -13.66
CA MET A 62 6.16 18.79 -13.33
C MET A 62 5.10 17.91 -14.01
N HIS A 63 3.93 18.45 -14.37
CA HIS A 63 2.75 17.65 -14.74
C HIS A 63 2.04 18.03 -16.05
N PHE A 64 2.51 19.02 -16.81
CA PHE A 64 1.80 19.45 -18.03
C PHE A 64 1.61 18.32 -19.06
N GLU A 65 2.56 17.39 -19.15
CA GLU A 65 2.46 16.24 -20.05
C GLU A 65 1.41 15.23 -19.61
N ASP A 66 1.09 15.18 -18.32
CA ASP A 66 0.14 14.25 -17.73
C ASP A 66 -1.31 14.60 -18.09
N VAL A 67 -1.61 15.84 -18.50
CA VAL A 67 -2.98 16.30 -18.78
C VAL A 67 -3.55 15.66 -20.05
N SER A 68 -4.82 15.25 -20.00
CA SER A 68 -5.51 14.60 -21.12
C SER A 68 -5.87 15.58 -22.23
N ASN A 69 -6.15 15.05 -23.43
CA ASN A 69 -6.72 15.85 -24.51
C ASN A 69 -8.13 16.29 -24.09
N ARG A 70 -8.41 17.59 -24.21
CA ARG A 70 -9.63 18.24 -23.70
C ARG A 70 -9.77 18.18 -22.17
N GLY A 71 -8.67 17.97 -21.45
CA GLY A 71 -8.64 18.06 -19.99
C GLY A 71 -8.72 19.51 -19.48
N PHE A 72 -8.76 19.67 -18.16
CA PHE A 72 -8.86 20.95 -17.49
C PHE A 72 -7.61 21.27 -16.68
N ILE A 73 -7.23 22.55 -16.67
CA ILE A 73 -6.11 23.04 -15.89
C ILE A 73 -6.59 24.24 -15.09
N VAL A 74 -6.43 24.16 -13.77
CA VAL A 74 -6.65 25.29 -12.86
C VAL A 74 -5.30 25.76 -12.36
N CYS A 75 -5.00 27.04 -12.52
CA CYS A 75 -3.75 27.64 -12.05
C CYS A 75 -3.97 29.08 -11.52
N ASP A 76 -2.95 29.62 -10.86
CA ASP A 76 -2.92 31.01 -10.43
C ASP A 76 -2.36 31.93 -11.51
N ASN A 77 -2.99 33.10 -11.71
CA ASN A 77 -2.54 34.13 -12.64
C ASN A 77 -1.11 34.61 -12.34
N ALA A 78 -0.73 34.63 -11.06
CA ALA A 78 0.62 35.03 -10.67
C ALA A 78 1.70 34.05 -11.15
N SER A 79 1.33 32.83 -11.56
CA SER A 79 2.28 31.83 -12.07
C SER A 79 2.55 31.97 -13.58
N LEU A 80 1.74 32.73 -14.34
CA LEU A 80 1.79 32.74 -15.81
C LEU A 80 3.15 33.17 -16.38
N HIS A 81 3.76 34.19 -15.79
CA HIS A 81 5.04 34.75 -16.24
C HIS A 81 6.26 33.98 -15.71
N LYS A 82 6.06 32.95 -14.89
CA LYS A 82 7.15 32.21 -14.25
C LYS A 82 7.88 31.35 -15.26
N THR A 83 9.19 31.34 -15.15
CA THR A 83 10.10 30.47 -15.90
C THR A 83 10.56 29.30 -15.05
N LEU A 84 11.06 28.25 -15.70
CA LEU A 84 11.55 27.04 -15.01
C LEU A 84 12.66 27.34 -13.98
N GLU A 85 13.50 28.36 -14.23
CA GLU A 85 14.59 28.75 -13.32
C GLU A 85 14.08 29.40 -12.02
N GLU A 86 12.85 29.91 -12.02
CA GLU A 86 12.19 30.49 -10.85
C GLU A 86 11.50 29.43 -9.96
N ALA A 87 11.66 28.15 -10.26
CA ALA A 87 11.18 27.02 -9.45
C ALA A 87 12.36 26.28 -8.77
N PRO A 88 12.97 26.87 -7.71
CA PRO A 88 14.22 26.35 -7.11
C PRO A 88 14.06 24.99 -6.42
N SER A 89 12.84 24.59 -6.10
CA SER A 89 12.49 23.31 -5.48
C SER A 89 12.54 22.12 -6.44
N ILE A 90 12.64 22.36 -7.76
CA ILE A 90 12.85 21.31 -8.76
C ILE A 90 14.33 20.91 -8.76
N GLU A 91 14.60 19.61 -8.60
CA GLU A 91 15.94 19.03 -8.68
C GLU A 91 16.57 19.26 -10.07
N ASP A 92 17.88 19.51 -10.13
CA ASP A 92 18.57 19.86 -11.38
C ASP A 92 18.39 18.80 -12.49
N ILE A 93 18.46 17.52 -12.14
CA ILE A 93 18.24 16.42 -13.11
C ILE A 93 16.81 16.48 -13.68
N THR A 94 15.83 16.75 -12.82
CA THR A 94 14.42 16.90 -13.23
C THR A 94 14.23 18.16 -14.07
N ARG A 95 14.89 19.26 -13.70
CA ARG A 95 14.90 20.52 -14.44
C ARG A 95 15.45 20.34 -15.85
N GLU A 96 16.61 19.71 -16.00
CA GLU A 96 17.22 19.44 -17.29
C GLU A 96 16.33 18.54 -18.17
N ARG A 97 15.66 17.55 -17.56
CA ARG A 97 14.68 16.72 -18.28
C ARG A 97 13.49 17.54 -18.78
N ILE A 98 12.92 18.41 -17.94
CA ILE A 98 11.81 19.30 -18.32
C ILE A 98 12.26 20.27 -19.41
N LYS A 99 13.44 20.88 -19.27
CA LYS A 99 14.03 21.81 -20.25
C LYS A 99 14.25 21.16 -21.60
N LYS A 100 14.85 19.97 -21.61
CA LYS A 100 15.01 19.15 -22.83
C LYS A 100 13.65 18.90 -23.48
N ARG A 101 12.64 18.57 -22.67
CA ARG A 101 11.29 18.30 -23.17
C ARG A 101 10.61 19.53 -23.75
N CYS A 102 10.72 20.68 -23.10
CA CYS A 102 10.27 21.97 -23.67
C CYS A 102 10.91 22.23 -25.02
N ASN A 103 12.23 22.04 -25.14
CA ASN A 103 12.95 22.24 -26.39
C ASN A 103 12.46 21.30 -27.51
N GLU A 104 12.21 20.01 -27.20
CA GLU A 104 11.61 19.05 -28.14
C GLU A 104 10.21 19.47 -28.61
N LEU A 105 9.46 20.17 -27.76
CA LEU A 105 8.13 20.70 -28.08
C LEU A 105 8.16 22.11 -28.68
N GLY A 106 9.34 22.74 -28.81
CA GLY A 106 9.51 24.10 -29.33
C GLY A 106 9.01 25.19 -28.36
N LEU A 107 9.09 24.96 -27.05
CA LEU A 107 8.62 25.87 -25.99
C LEU A 107 9.81 26.58 -25.33
N ASP A 108 9.63 27.85 -24.95
CA ASP A 108 10.60 28.62 -24.16
C ASP A 108 10.65 28.21 -22.68
N CYS A 109 9.85 27.23 -22.29
CA CYS A 109 9.78 26.66 -20.95
C CYS A 109 9.33 27.67 -19.86
N SER A 110 8.52 28.65 -20.26
CA SER A 110 7.67 29.44 -19.36
C SER A 110 6.32 28.74 -19.09
N VAL A 111 5.66 29.09 -17.99
CA VAL A 111 4.29 28.62 -17.72
C VAL A 111 3.35 29.03 -18.85
N GLU A 112 3.43 30.27 -19.34
CA GLU A 112 2.60 30.76 -20.43
C GLU A 112 2.75 29.94 -21.72
N SER A 113 3.98 29.63 -22.15
CA SER A 113 4.19 28.82 -23.35
C SER A 113 3.69 27.39 -23.21
N ILE A 114 3.84 26.79 -22.02
CA ILE A 114 3.29 25.47 -21.70
C ILE A 114 1.76 25.49 -21.74
N LEU A 115 1.11 26.46 -21.09
CA LEU A 115 -0.34 26.56 -21.08
C LEU A 115 -0.89 26.81 -22.49
N LYS A 116 -0.24 27.66 -23.29
CA LYS A 116 -0.58 27.87 -24.69
C LYS A 116 -0.48 26.58 -25.50
N TYR A 117 0.60 25.81 -25.32
CA TYR A 117 0.75 24.50 -25.93
C TYR A 117 -0.39 23.54 -25.56
N LEU A 118 -0.80 23.49 -24.28
CA LEU A 118 -1.89 22.64 -23.83
C LEU A 118 -3.24 23.08 -24.42
N ALA A 119 -3.50 24.39 -24.50
CA ALA A 119 -4.71 24.92 -25.13
C ALA A 119 -4.75 24.63 -26.64
N GLU A 120 -3.63 24.78 -27.36
CA GLU A 120 -3.59 24.63 -28.82
C GLU A 120 -3.50 23.16 -29.25
N LYS A 121 -2.61 22.38 -28.64
CA LYS A 121 -2.31 21.00 -29.05
C LYS A 121 -3.20 19.96 -28.36
N LYS A 122 -3.46 20.15 -27.06
CA LYS A 122 -4.33 19.24 -26.30
C LYS A 122 -5.77 19.71 -26.25
N LYS A 123 -6.09 20.93 -26.70
CA LYS A 123 -7.43 21.55 -26.56
C LYS A 123 -7.89 21.60 -25.10
N ALA A 124 -6.94 21.74 -24.17
CA ALA A 124 -7.23 21.79 -22.74
C ALA A 124 -7.92 23.11 -22.36
N SER A 125 -8.88 23.05 -21.44
CA SER A 125 -9.53 24.23 -20.89
C SER A 125 -8.70 24.84 -19.76
N LEU A 126 -8.27 26.08 -19.96
CA LEU A 126 -7.46 26.82 -19.00
C LEU A 126 -8.35 27.68 -18.10
N ILE A 127 -8.25 27.48 -16.79
CA ILE A 127 -8.99 28.22 -15.76
C ILE A 127 -7.96 28.93 -14.89
N SER A 128 -7.81 30.23 -15.11
CA SER A 128 -6.87 31.05 -14.35
C SER A 128 -7.59 31.86 -13.28
N LEU A 129 -7.16 31.70 -12.03
CA LEU A 129 -7.74 32.38 -10.87
C LEU A 129 -6.76 33.38 -10.28
N GLN A 130 -7.25 34.32 -9.48
CA GLN A 130 -6.40 35.25 -8.72
C GLN A 130 -6.36 34.79 -7.26
N TYR A 131 -5.47 33.86 -6.92
CA TYR A 131 -5.46 33.22 -5.60
C TYR A 131 -5.31 34.23 -4.47
N GLU A 132 -4.43 35.21 -4.65
CA GLU A 132 -4.21 36.28 -3.68
C GLU A 132 -5.48 37.11 -3.42
N LYS A 133 -6.23 37.47 -4.47
CA LYS A 133 -7.48 38.23 -4.35
C LYS A 133 -8.54 37.42 -3.59
N ILE A 134 -8.68 36.14 -3.92
CA ILE A 134 -9.62 35.20 -3.27
C ILE A 134 -9.31 35.08 -1.77
N ILE A 135 -8.03 34.91 -1.41
CA ILE A 135 -7.61 34.79 0.00
C ILE A 135 -7.82 36.11 0.74
N ARG A 136 -7.48 37.26 0.13
CA ARG A 136 -7.65 38.58 0.75
C ARG A 136 -9.11 38.84 1.11
N GLU A 137 -10.05 38.54 0.22
CA GLU A 137 -11.49 38.69 0.51
C GLU A 137 -11.92 37.86 1.74
N LEU A 138 -11.45 36.62 1.84
CA LEU A 138 -11.71 35.77 3.01
C LEU A 138 -11.07 36.36 4.29
N PHE A 139 -9.84 36.85 4.17
CA PHE A 139 -9.07 37.35 5.31
C PHE A 139 -9.67 38.65 5.84
N ASP A 140 -10.15 39.54 4.97
CA ASP A 140 -10.81 40.78 5.34
C ASP A 140 -12.14 40.53 6.05
N LYS A 141 -12.88 39.50 5.62
CA LYS A 141 -14.14 39.07 6.23
C LYS A 141 -13.95 38.52 7.65
N TYR A 142 -12.94 37.67 7.84
CA TYR A 142 -12.73 36.95 9.10
C TYR A 142 -11.61 37.50 9.98
N LYS A 143 -10.94 38.58 9.55
CA LYS A 143 -9.76 39.16 10.20
C LYS A 143 -8.67 38.12 10.49
N ILE A 144 -8.40 37.26 9.50
CA ILE A 144 -7.40 36.18 9.60
C ILE A 144 -6.00 36.79 9.51
N ASP A 145 -5.06 36.30 10.34
CA ASP A 145 -3.65 36.68 10.29
C ASP A 145 -3.04 36.31 8.92
N PRO A 146 -2.45 37.27 8.17
CA PRO A 146 -1.72 37.03 6.92
C PRO A 146 -0.70 35.89 6.97
N ARG A 147 -0.12 35.60 8.15
CA ARG A 147 0.83 34.48 8.34
C ARG A 147 0.19 33.10 8.13
N GLN A 148 -1.15 33.02 8.11
CA GLN A 148 -1.89 31.79 7.86
C GLN A 148 -2.25 31.59 6.38
N LEU A 149 -1.83 32.48 5.48
CA LEU A 149 -2.15 32.46 4.04
C LEU A 149 -1.90 31.09 3.40
N SER A 150 -0.75 30.47 3.66
CA SER A 150 -0.38 29.18 3.08
C SER A 150 -1.36 28.05 3.41
N ARG A 151 -2.08 28.15 4.54
CA ARG A 151 -3.07 27.15 4.97
C ARG A 151 -4.32 27.17 4.08
N TYR A 152 -4.69 28.33 3.54
CA TYR A 152 -5.91 28.51 2.74
C TYR A 152 -5.71 28.31 1.24
N LEU A 153 -4.47 28.28 0.75
CA LEU A 153 -4.17 27.91 -0.66
C LEU A 153 -4.73 26.52 -0.98
N SER A 154 -4.55 25.55 -0.08
CA SER A 154 -5.13 24.21 -0.23
C SER A 154 -6.66 24.22 -0.29
N GLY A 155 -7.30 25.21 0.36
CA GLY A 155 -8.74 25.44 0.31
C GLY A 155 -9.22 25.92 -1.06
N ILE A 156 -8.42 26.73 -1.78
CA ILE A 156 -8.72 27.11 -3.18
C ILE A 156 -8.64 25.89 -4.08
N VAL A 157 -7.56 25.10 -3.98
CA VAL A 157 -7.37 23.88 -4.79
C VAL A 157 -8.55 22.91 -4.59
N PHE A 158 -8.93 22.68 -3.33
CA PHE A 158 -10.11 21.89 -2.98
C PHE A 158 -11.40 22.48 -3.58
N SER A 159 -11.60 23.78 -3.45
CA SER A 159 -12.82 24.46 -3.91
C SER A 159 -12.95 24.41 -5.43
N ALA A 160 -11.87 24.64 -6.17
CA ALA A 160 -11.86 24.58 -7.63
C ALA A 160 -12.23 23.18 -8.13
N PHE A 161 -11.69 22.14 -7.49
CA PHE A 161 -12.06 20.76 -7.76
C PHE A 161 -13.55 20.51 -7.49
N ALA A 162 -14.07 20.99 -6.35
CA ALA A 162 -15.48 20.82 -5.98
C ALA A 162 -16.43 21.55 -6.95
N VAL A 163 -16.06 22.74 -7.44
CA VAL A 163 -16.84 23.50 -8.44
C VAL A 163 -16.93 22.74 -9.77
N LEU A 164 -15.80 22.23 -10.26
CA LEU A 164 -15.75 21.49 -11.52
C LEU A 164 -16.62 20.23 -11.50
N LEU A 165 -16.68 19.54 -10.36
CA LEU A 165 -17.52 18.37 -10.16
C LEU A 165 -18.96 18.69 -9.74
N ALA A 166 -19.30 19.96 -9.52
CA ALA A 166 -20.59 20.40 -8.98
C ALA A 166 -20.99 19.69 -7.66
N LEU A 167 -20.06 19.58 -6.72
CA LEU A 167 -20.34 19.03 -5.38
C LEU A 167 -21.27 19.98 -4.59
N ASP A 168 -22.20 19.40 -3.83
CA ASP A 168 -23.14 20.13 -2.99
C ASP A 168 -22.48 20.60 -1.68
N GLU A 169 -22.97 21.71 -1.15
CA GLU A 169 -22.43 22.29 0.09
C GLU A 169 -22.55 21.35 1.29
N ASP A 170 -23.61 20.54 1.38
CA ASP A 170 -23.83 19.63 2.49
C ASP A 170 -22.74 18.55 2.58
N SER A 171 -22.36 17.99 1.43
CA SER A 171 -21.30 16.98 1.34
C SER A 171 -19.92 17.56 1.66
N LEU A 172 -19.63 18.78 1.20
CA LEU A 172 -18.38 19.47 1.51
C LEU A 172 -18.30 19.84 2.99
N ARG A 173 -19.37 20.38 3.55
CA ARG A 173 -19.50 20.73 4.97
C ARG A 173 -19.32 19.51 5.88
N TYR A 174 -19.94 18.39 5.53
CA TYR A 174 -19.75 17.12 6.24
C TYR A 174 -18.28 16.67 6.21
N ALA A 175 -17.63 16.72 5.04
CA ALA A 175 -16.23 16.31 4.93
C ALA A 175 -15.28 17.23 5.72
N LEU A 176 -15.53 18.53 5.70
CA LEU A 176 -14.78 19.54 6.45
C LEU A 176 -14.97 19.35 7.96
N SER A 177 -16.19 19.10 8.43
CA SER A 177 -16.45 18.87 9.86
C SER A 177 -15.76 17.60 10.37
N LEU A 178 -15.71 16.52 9.58
CA LEU A 178 -14.94 15.34 9.94
C LEU A 178 -13.42 15.58 9.96
N HIS A 179 -12.91 16.53 9.18
CA HIS A 179 -11.48 16.80 9.11
C HIS A 179 -11.02 17.75 10.22
N PHE A 180 -11.75 18.85 10.41
CA PHE A 180 -11.43 19.89 11.39
C PHE A 180 -12.08 19.66 12.76
N LYS A 181 -12.95 18.64 12.88
CA LYS A 181 -13.64 18.25 14.12
C LYS A 181 -14.29 19.45 14.80
N GLU A 182 -13.82 19.80 16.00
CA GLU A 182 -14.36 20.85 16.87
C GLU A 182 -14.06 22.28 16.38
N ARG A 183 -13.27 22.45 15.31
CA ARG A 183 -12.90 23.77 14.77
C ARG A 183 -13.94 24.30 13.79
N ALA A 184 -15.17 24.53 14.27
CA ALA A 184 -16.31 24.96 13.45
C ALA A 184 -16.04 26.24 12.64
N GLN A 185 -15.30 27.20 13.20
CA GLN A 185 -14.94 28.44 12.49
C GLN A 185 -14.11 28.16 11.21
N ILE A 186 -13.19 27.20 11.26
CA ILE A 186 -12.37 26.81 10.10
C ILE A 186 -13.24 26.16 9.02
N VAL A 187 -14.27 25.40 9.43
CA VAL A 187 -15.25 24.83 8.50
C VAL A 187 -15.99 25.94 7.77
N GLU A 188 -16.52 26.94 8.47
CA GLU A 188 -17.20 28.08 7.81
C GLU A 188 -16.26 28.86 6.90
N GLN A 189 -15.03 29.14 7.34
CA GLN A 189 -14.03 29.84 6.53
C GLN A 189 -13.75 29.10 5.22
N ASN A 190 -13.66 27.78 5.23
CA ASN A 190 -13.48 26.98 4.01
C ASN A 190 -14.76 26.92 3.15
N MET A 191 -15.95 26.91 3.76
CA MET A 191 -17.22 26.97 3.02
C MET A 191 -17.41 28.32 2.33
N ASP A 192 -17.03 29.41 2.97
CA ASP A 192 -17.06 30.74 2.35
C ASP A 192 -16.00 30.89 1.27
N LEU A 193 -14.80 30.32 1.47
CA LEU A 193 -13.79 30.22 0.43
C LEU A 193 -14.32 29.48 -0.80
N TYR A 194 -15.04 28.36 -0.59
CA TYR A 194 -15.72 27.64 -1.66
C TYR A 194 -16.71 28.52 -2.42
N ARG A 195 -17.55 29.30 -1.72
CA ARG A 195 -18.52 30.21 -2.35
C ARG A 195 -17.85 31.33 -3.15
N ILE A 196 -16.73 31.88 -2.68
CA ILE A 196 -15.92 32.84 -3.43
C ILE A 196 -15.40 32.19 -4.72
N VAL A 197 -14.86 30.97 -4.63
CA VAL A 197 -14.36 30.24 -5.81
C VAL A 197 -15.49 29.88 -6.79
N VAL A 198 -16.68 29.53 -6.31
CA VAL A 198 -17.88 29.34 -7.16
C VAL A 198 -18.18 30.59 -7.98
N ARG A 199 -18.09 31.77 -7.39
CA ARG A 199 -18.35 33.05 -8.07
C ARG A 199 -17.30 33.34 -9.15
N GLU A 200 -16.02 33.08 -8.86
CA GLU A 200 -14.92 33.28 -9.83
C GLU A 200 -14.93 32.21 -10.94
N MET A 201 -15.35 30.98 -10.64
CA MET A 201 -15.40 29.85 -11.59
C MET A 201 -16.81 29.57 -12.14
N GLY A 202 -17.75 30.51 -12.02
CA GLY A 202 -19.17 30.24 -12.28
C GLY A 202 -19.48 29.61 -13.64
N GLY A 203 -18.76 30.01 -14.69
CA GLY A 203 -18.90 29.46 -16.06
C GLY A 203 -18.38 28.02 -16.23
N TYR A 204 -17.66 27.47 -15.25
CA TYR A 204 -17.07 26.14 -15.27
C TYR A 204 -17.73 25.18 -14.27
N LYS A 205 -18.76 25.62 -13.54
CA LYS A 205 -19.46 24.77 -12.58
C LYS A 205 -20.05 23.54 -13.28
N GLY A 206 -19.66 22.35 -12.85
CA GLY A 206 -20.11 21.10 -13.45
C GLY A 206 -19.48 20.77 -14.82
N ALA A 207 -18.40 21.46 -15.22
CA ALA A 207 -17.70 21.15 -16.47
C ALA A 207 -17.08 19.74 -16.49
N LEU A 208 -16.89 19.12 -15.33
CA LEU A 208 -16.42 17.75 -15.14
C LEU A 208 -17.44 16.93 -14.33
N ILE A 209 -18.73 17.08 -14.62
CA ILE A 209 -19.76 16.35 -13.86
C ILE A 209 -19.61 14.83 -14.01
N LEU A 210 -19.57 14.14 -12.88
CA LEU A 210 -19.56 12.68 -12.85
C LEU A 210 -20.95 12.14 -13.17
N ALA A 211 -21.02 10.99 -13.84
CA ALA A 211 -22.28 10.26 -13.97
C ALA A 211 -22.84 9.93 -12.57
N PRO A 212 -24.18 9.86 -12.38
CA PRO A 212 -24.76 9.57 -11.08
C PRO A 212 -24.17 8.30 -10.45
N PRO A 213 -23.94 8.31 -9.12
CA PRO A 213 -23.33 7.19 -8.42
C PRO A 213 -24.26 5.96 -8.44
N ARG A 214 -23.69 4.81 -8.77
CA ARG A 214 -24.36 3.51 -8.91
C ARG A 214 -23.78 2.43 -7.99
N ILE A 215 -22.77 2.77 -7.17
CA ILE A 215 -22.23 1.85 -6.16
C ILE A 215 -23.30 1.64 -5.09
N ASN A 216 -23.96 0.49 -5.12
CA ASN A 216 -25.09 0.16 -4.25
C ASN A 216 -24.63 -0.33 -2.87
N GLN A 217 -23.97 0.54 -2.10
CA GLN A 217 -23.46 0.26 -0.76
C GLN A 217 -24.01 1.29 0.24
N LYS A 218 -24.72 0.83 1.28
CA LYS A 218 -25.28 1.72 2.33
C LYS A 218 -24.19 2.31 3.23
N LYS A 219 -23.06 1.62 3.38
CA LYS A 219 -21.92 2.03 4.19
C LYS A 219 -20.63 1.67 3.43
N THR A 220 -19.61 2.51 3.57
CA THR A 220 -18.28 2.30 2.99
C THR A 220 -17.24 2.75 4.01
N MET A 221 -16.05 2.17 3.95
CA MET A 221 -14.89 2.67 4.69
C MET A 221 -14.07 3.58 3.80
N PHE A 222 -13.54 4.66 4.38
CA PHE A 222 -12.59 5.56 3.73
C PHE A 222 -11.29 5.53 4.53
N VAL A 223 -10.31 4.78 4.03
CA VAL A 223 -9.12 4.37 4.80
C VAL A 223 -7.87 4.35 3.94
N THR A 224 -6.72 4.46 4.59
CA THR A 224 -5.41 4.13 4.01
C THR A 224 -5.06 2.65 4.20
N GLY A 225 -3.97 2.19 3.58
CA GLY A 225 -3.43 0.84 3.80
C GLY A 225 -2.95 0.65 5.24
N ASN A 226 -2.25 1.63 5.81
CA ASN A 226 -1.84 1.60 7.21
C ASN A 226 -3.06 1.53 8.15
N ASP A 227 -4.11 2.33 7.88
CA ASP A 227 -5.33 2.32 8.70
C ASP A 227 -5.97 0.93 8.70
N ILE A 228 -6.10 0.29 7.53
CA ILE A 228 -6.81 -0.99 7.43
C ILE A 228 -6.03 -2.14 8.08
N VAL A 229 -4.70 -2.14 8.01
CA VAL A 229 -3.86 -3.13 8.71
C VAL A 229 -3.98 -2.93 10.22
N ALA A 230 -3.89 -1.70 10.72
CA ALA A 230 -4.06 -1.43 12.15
C ALA A 230 -5.45 -1.83 12.67
N ILE A 231 -6.52 -1.52 11.93
CA ILE A 231 -7.88 -1.98 12.27
C ILE A 231 -7.93 -3.52 12.28
N ALA A 232 -7.33 -4.18 11.29
CA ALA A 232 -7.30 -5.63 11.21
C ALA A 232 -6.49 -6.27 12.35
N LYS A 233 -5.41 -5.64 12.83
CA LYS A 233 -4.65 -6.09 14.01
C LYS A 233 -5.51 -6.07 15.27
N ILE A 234 -6.31 -5.01 15.47
CA ILE A 234 -7.25 -4.93 16.59
C ILE A 234 -8.26 -6.09 16.52
N VAL A 235 -8.85 -6.31 15.34
CA VAL A 235 -9.81 -7.40 15.09
C VAL A 235 -9.17 -8.78 15.24
N ALA A 236 -7.91 -8.93 14.84
CA ALA A 236 -7.13 -10.15 15.01
C ALA A 236 -6.77 -10.42 16.48
N GLY A 237 -7.09 -9.53 17.42
CA GLY A 237 -6.80 -9.73 18.84
C GLY A 237 -5.37 -9.40 19.25
N VAL A 238 -4.66 -8.57 18.48
CA VAL A 238 -3.32 -8.07 18.87
C VAL A 238 -3.42 -7.26 20.15
N ARG A 239 -2.54 -7.51 21.10
CA ARG A 239 -2.47 -6.78 22.38
C ARG A 239 -1.10 -6.20 22.70
N TYR A 240 -0.12 -6.44 21.83
CA TYR A 240 1.21 -5.84 21.94
C TYR A 240 1.78 -5.51 20.56
N GLN A 241 2.22 -4.27 20.36
CA GLN A 241 3.00 -3.87 19.19
C GLN A 241 4.20 -3.04 19.61
N SER A 242 5.39 -3.49 19.24
CA SER A 242 6.63 -2.70 19.36
C SER A 242 7.07 -2.20 17.99
N TYR A 243 7.59 -0.98 17.89
CA TYR A 243 8.07 -0.43 16.62
C TYR A 243 9.14 0.63 16.80
N TYR A 244 10.03 0.75 15.81
CA TYR A 244 10.88 1.93 15.62
C TYR A 244 10.28 2.79 14.50
N PRO A 245 10.22 4.13 14.63
CA PRO A 245 9.60 4.99 13.62
C PRO A 245 10.34 4.93 12.27
N ILE A 246 9.69 4.36 11.26
CA ILE A 246 10.20 4.30 9.88
C ILE A 246 9.07 4.54 8.86
N THR A 247 9.32 5.36 7.83
CA THR A 247 8.36 5.55 6.73
C THR A 247 8.32 4.32 5.83
N PRO A 248 7.15 3.79 5.43
CA PRO A 248 5.80 4.28 5.69
C PRO A 248 5.05 3.56 6.83
N ALA A 249 5.76 2.78 7.66
CA ALA A 249 5.19 1.88 8.66
C ALA A 249 4.66 2.58 9.93
N ALA A 250 5.25 3.73 10.31
CA ALA A 250 4.93 4.39 11.58
C ALA A 250 3.44 4.76 11.74
N ASP A 251 2.75 5.08 10.66
CA ASP A 251 1.33 5.47 10.67
C ASP A 251 0.43 4.35 11.23
N GLU A 252 0.80 3.08 11.01
CA GLU A 252 0.09 1.93 11.56
C GLU A 252 0.14 1.93 13.10
N SER A 253 1.34 2.03 13.67
CA SER A 253 1.54 2.05 15.13
C SER A 253 0.88 3.26 15.78
N VAL A 254 0.96 4.44 15.16
CA VAL A 254 0.30 5.65 15.65
C VAL A 254 -1.23 5.49 15.65
N LEU A 255 -1.80 4.77 14.69
CA LEU A 255 -3.23 4.48 14.70
C LEU A 255 -3.60 3.48 15.81
N LEU A 256 -2.81 2.43 16.01
CA LEU A 256 -3.02 1.50 17.11
C LEU A 256 -2.93 2.19 18.47
N GLU A 257 -1.98 3.10 18.66
CA GLU A 257 -1.82 3.86 19.90
C GLU A 257 -3.05 4.75 20.17
N ARG A 258 -3.56 5.42 19.12
CA ARG A 258 -4.78 6.23 19.20
C ARG A 258 -6.01 5.43 19.63
N TYR A 259 -6.09 4.15 19.23
CA TYR A 259 -7.20 3.25 19.52
C TYR A 259 -6.79 2.10 20.46
N SER A 260 -5.84 2.38 21.37
CA SER A 260 -5.28 1.41 22.30
C SER A 260 -6.29 0.96 23.36
N PHE A 261 -7.23 1.83 23.73
CA PHE A 261 -8.34 1.52 24.63
C PHE A 261 -9.55 1.06 23.81
N ILE A 262 -9.96 -0.19 24.03
CA ILE A 262 -11.15 -0.77 23.41
C ILE A 262 -12.32 -0.58 24.37
N GLU A 263 -13.43 -0.02 23.88
CA GLU A 263 -14.66 0.23 24.66
C GLU A 263 -15.43 -1.09 24.93
N ASP A 264 -14.80 -2.01 25.65
CA ASP A 264 -15.37 -3.27 26.15
C ASP A 264 -14.65 -3.67 27.44
N GLU A 265 -15.39 -3.78 28.55
CA GLU A 265 -14.84 -4.10 29.87
C GLU A 265 -14.14 -5.47 29.95
N ASN A 266 -14.46 -6.38 29.02
CA ASN A 266 -13.84 -7.71 28.94
C ASN A 266 -12.55 -7.71 28.12
N ILE A 267 -12.20 -6.58 27.50
CA ILE A 267 -11.07 -6.47 26.60
C ILE A 267 -10.03 -5.50 27.16
N GLY A 268 -8.88 -6.05 27.56
CA GLY A 268 -7.73 -5.25 27.96
C GLY A 268 -7.15 -4.40 26.82
N PRO A 269 -6.39 -3.34 27.16
CA PRO A 269 -5.83 -2.42 26.18
C PRO A 269 -4.78 -3.09 25.28
N LEU A 270 -4.55 -2.49 24.12
CA LEU A 270 -3.42 -2.80 23.24
C LEU A 270 -2.24 -1.93 23.66
N LEU A 271 -1.11 -2.57 24.02
CA LEU A 271 0.13 -1.86 24.34
C LEU A 271 0.92 -1.57 23.08
N VAL A 272 1.22 -0.29 22.84
CA VAL A 272 2.13 0.16 21.77
C VAL A 272 3.41 0.68 22.41
N LEU A 273 4.55 0.08 22.07
CA LEU A 273 5.86 0.50 22.55
C LEU A 273 6.69 1.04 21.38
N GLN A 274 7.02 2.33 21.43
CA GLN A 274 8.06 2.87 20.57
C GLN A 274 9.43 2.48 21.17
N THR A 275 10.21 1.71 20.44
CA THR A 275 11.54 1.22 20.88
C THR A 275 12.66 2.14 20.38
N GLU A 276 13.86 1.91 20.92
CA GLU A 276 15.09 2.63 20.60
C GLU A 276 15.65 2.29 19.21
N ASP A 277 15.42 1.07 18.73
CA ASP A 277 15.78 0.57 17.40
C ASP A 277 14.91 -0.65 17.00
N GLU A 278 15.13 -1.17 15.79
CA GLU A 278 14.42 -2.35 15.29
C GLU A 278 14.82 -3.68 15.94
N ILE A 279 16.00 -3.79 16.55
CA ILE A 279 16.43 -4.98 17.30
C ILE A 279 15.58 -5.11 18.57
N ALA A 280 15.47 -4.03 19.33
CA ALA A 280 14.58 -3.91 20.48
C ALA A 280 13.11 -4.13 20.07
N ALA A 281 12.71 -3.63 18.89
CA ALA A 281 11.35 -3.82 18.39
C ALA A 281 11.00 -5.30 18.21
N ILE A 282 11.79 -6.08 17.47
CA ILE A 282 11.47 -7.49 17.21
C ILE A 282 11.63 -8.35 18.47
N THR A 283 12.68 -8.13 19.26
CA THR A 283 12.95 -8.91 20.47
C THR A 283 11.86 -8.69 21.53
N SER A 284 11.37 -7.45 21.67
CA SER A 284 10.24 -7.16 22.56
C SER A 284 8.94 -7.81 22.09
N ALA A 285 8.64 -7.77 20.78
CA ALA A 285 7.47 -8.45 20.22
C ALA A 285 7.52 -9.97 20.47
N ILE A 286 8.69 -10.59 20.29
CA ILE A 286 8.90 -12.02 20.59
C ILE A 286 8.66 -12.28 22.08
N GLY A 287 9.24 -11.49 22.98
CA GLY A 287 9.04 -11.63 24.42
C GLY A 287 7.56 -11.55 24.82
N ALA A 288 6.82 -10.59 24.25
CA ALA A 288 5.38 -10.49 24.46
C ALA A 288 4.61 -11.72 23.97
N SER A 289 5.02 -12.34 22.86
CA SER A 289 4.41 -13.58 22.32
C SER A 289 4.52 -14.75 23.30
N LEU A 290 5.65 -14.86 24.01
CA LEU A 290 5.89 -15.94 24.98
C LEU A 290 4.92 -15.87 26.18
N THR A 291 4.36 -14.68 26.46
CA THR A 291 3.33 -14.49 27.50
C THR A 291 1.92 -14.85 27.02
N GLY A 292 1.75 -15.18 25.73
CA GLY A 292 0.47 -15.52 25.12
C GLY A 292 -0.28 -14.33 24.50
N ALA A 293 0.30 -13.14 24.50
CA ALA A 293 -0.22 -12.04 23.71
C ALA A 293 -0.03 -12.33 22.21
N ARG A 294 -1.02 -11.99 21.37
CA ARG A 294 -0.74 -11.79 19.94
C ARG A 294 0.07 -10.51 19.83
N SER A 295 1.32 -10.65 19.41
CA SER A 295 2.27 -9.55 19.30
C SER A 295 2.74 -9.37 17.87
N SER A 296 3.11 -8.14 17.52
CA SER A 296 3.67 -7.82 16.22
C SER A 296 4.63 -6.66 16.25
N THR A 297 5.35 -6.48 15.14
CA THR A 297 6.06 -5.24 14.84
C THR A 297 5.71 -4.76 13.42
N SER A 298 6.06 -3.53 13.11
CA SER A 298 5.86 -2.90 11.80
C SER A 298 7.16 -2.22 11.36
N THR A 299 7.65 -2.51 10.16
CA THR A 299 8.94 -2.00 9.69
C THR A 299 8.98 -1.84 8.16
N SER A 300 10.15 -1.48 7.63
CA SER A 300 10.50 -1.41 6.21
C SER A 300 11.92 -1.94 6.01
N GLY A 301 12.40 -2.03 4.75
CA GLY A 301 13.68 -2.64 4.36
C GLY A 301 14.84 -2.53 5.35
N PRO A 302 15.35 -1.32 5.66
CA PRO A 302 16.48 -1.17 6.57
C PRO A 302 16.22 -1.73 7.97
N GLY A 303 15.02 -1.54 8.49
CA GLY A 303 14.64 -2.03 9.80
C GLY A 303 14.45 -3.54 9.81
N PHE A 304 13.93 -4.13 8.73
CA PHE A 304 13.84 -5.58 8.58
C PHE A 304 15.23 -6.24 8.59
N ASP A 305 16.22 -5.65 7.94
CA ASP A 305 17.61 -6.14 7.95
C ASP A 305 18.18 -6.24 9.38
N LEU A 306 17.82 -5.29 10.26
CA LEU A 306 18.19 -5.33 11.68
C LEU A 306 17.41 -6.37 12.48
N MET A 307 16.20 -6.74 12.05
CA MET A 307 15.37 -7.73 12.74
C MET A 307 15.79 -9.18 12.47
N VAL A 308 16.67 -9.42 11.49
CA VAL A 308 16.96 -10.77 10.97
C VAL A 308 17.46 -11.74 12.03
N GLU A 309 18.26 -11.28 13.00
CA GLU A 309 18.72 -12.12 14.11
C GLU A 309 17.54 -12.53 15.02
N GLY A 310 16.70 -11.57 15.41
CA GLY A 310 15.48 -11.85 16.19
C GLY A 310 14.50 -12.76 15.45
N LEU A 311 14.38 -12.60 14.13
CA LEU A 311 13.59 -13.48 13.26
C LEU A 311 14.10 -14.93 13.30
N SER A 312 15.43 -15.11 13.24
CA SER A 312 16.08 -16.42 13.38
C SER A 312 15.77 -17.06 14.73
N TRP A 313 15.89 -16.28 15.81
CA TRP A 313 15.59 -16.74 17.16
C TRP A 313 14.11 -17.15 17.32
N ALA A 314 13.18 -16.39 16.73
CA ALA A 314 11.76 -16.74 16.71
C ALA A 314 11.49 -18.07 15.97
N GLY A 315 12.21 -18.31 14.87
CA GLY A 315 12.19 -19.58 14.16
C GLY A 315 12.69 -20.75 15.01
N MET A 316 13.86 -20.58 15.65
CA MET A 316 14.46 -21.57 16.55
C MET A 316 13.50 -21.93 17.70
N ASN A 317 12.89 -20.92 18.33
CA ASN A 317 12.06 -21.10 19.52
C ASN A 317 10.57 -21.31 19.23
N GLU A 318 10.21 -21.51 17.95
CA GLU A 318 8.82 -21.70 17.51
C GLU A 318 7.89 -20.61 18.08
N ALA A 319 8.38 -19.36 18.10
CA ALA A 319 7.68 -18.22 18.70
C ALA A 319 6.83 -17.53 17.63
N PRO A 320 5.50 -17.47 17.80
CA PRO A 320 4.62 -16.84 16.81
C PRO A 320 4.75 -15.32 16.91
N VAL A 321 5.18 -14.68 15.82
CA VAL A 321 5.27 -13.22 15.74
C VAL A 321 4.95 -12.78 14.31
N VAL A 322 4.20 -11.69 14.18
CA VAL A 322 3.89 -11.10 12.87
C VAL A 322 4.74 -9.85 12.65
N ILE A 323 5.44 -9.80 11.53
CA ILE A 323 6.20 -8.63 11.07
C ILE A 323 5.46 -8.04 9.88
N THR A 324 4.81 -6.89 10.07
CA THR A 324 4.26 -6.15 8.94
C THR A 324 5.40 -5.39 8.26
N TYR A 325 5.74 -5.81 7.05
CA TYR A 325 6.88 -5.31 6.30
C TYR A 325 6.38 -4.46 5.13
N TYR A 326 6.43 -3.14 5.34
CA TYR A 326 6.09 -2.14 4.33
C TYR A 326 7.29 -1.85 3.42
N GLN A 327 7.31 -2.48 2.25
CA GLN A 327 8.37 -2.32 1.26
C GLN A 327 8.39 -0.90 0.67
N ARG A 328 9.58 -0.31 0.64
CA ARG A 328 9.87 1.01 0.05
C ARG A 328 11.10 0.93 -0.85
N GLY A 329 11.42 2.01 -1.57
CA GLY A 329 12.60 2.03 -2.44
C GLY A 329 13.90 1.77 -1.67
N GLY A 330 14.58 0.65 -1.95
CA GLY A 330 15.94 0.36 -1.52
C GLY A 330 16.95 0.49 -2.68
N PRO A 331 18.22 0.03 -2.52
CA PRO A 331 18.83 -0.55 -1.32
C PRO A 331 19.24 0.51 -0.27
N SER A 332 19.67 0.06 0.93
CA SER A 332 20.02 0.96 2.05
C SER A 332 18.86 1.91 2.36
N THR A 333 19.12 3.19 2.67
CA THR A 333 18.07 4.21 2.84
C THR A 333 17.18 4.33 1.59
N GLY A 334 17.79 4.20 0.41
CA GLY A 334 17.15 4.24 -0.89
C GLY A 334 16.27 5.47 -1.11
N GLN A 335 14.98 5.24 -1.37
CA GLN A 335 13.94 6.26 -1.56
C GLN A 335 12.85 6.09 -0.48
N PRO A 336 13.01 6.68 0.71
CA PRO A 336 12.14 6.44 1.87
C PRO A 336 10.65 6.70 1.64
N THR A 337 10.31 7.56 0.68
CA THR A 337 8.95 8.01 0.39
C THR A 337 8.38 7.43 -0.92
N ARG A 338 9.03 6.39 -1.47
CA ARG A 338 8.69 5.74 -2.75
C ARG A 338 8.48 4.23 -2.56
N GLY A 339 7.72 3.60 -3.46
CA GLY A 339 7.37 2.18 -3.38
C GLY A 339 8.39 1.24 -4.01
N SER A 340 8.36 -0.03 -3.59
CA SER A 340 9.16 -1.11 -4.19
C SER A 340 8.51 -2.47 -3.91
N GLN A 341 8.83 -3.46 -4.74
CA GLN A 341 8.65 -4.89 -4.49
C GLN A 341 9.99 -5.64 -4.56
N SER A 342 11.10 -4.93 -4.35
CA SER A 342 12.47 -5.47 -4.44
C SER A 342 12.82 -6.47 -3.34
N ASP A 343 12.06 -6.51 -2.25
CA ASP A 343 12.49 -7.14 -1.01
C ASP A 343 12.00 -8.59 -0.89
N LEU A 344 11.36 -9.13 -1.94
CA LEU A 344 10.81 -10.49 -2.00
C LEU A 344 11.79 -11.55 -1.46
N PHE A 345 13.02 -11.58 -1.97
CA PHE A 345 14.00 -12.57 -1.55
C PHE A 345 14.56 -12.33 -0.16
N ASN A 346 14.65 -11.06 0.27
CA ASN A 346 15.04 -10.75 1.64
C ASN A 346 13.99 -11.31 2.61
N ALA A 347 12.70 -11.08 2.35
CA ALA A 347 11.62 -11.61 3.17
C ALA A 347 11.58 -13.16 3.20
N ILE A 348 11.86 -13.83 2.08
CA ILE A 348 11.82 -15.30 1.99
C ILE A 348 13.04 -15.94 2.63
N PHE A 349 14.24 -15.41 2.39
CA PHE A 349 15.51 -16.07 2.72
C PHE A 349 16.28 -15.43 3.89
N ALA A 350 15.78 -14.37 4.51
CA ALA A 350 16.41 -13.79 5.69
C ALA A 350 16.48 -14.78 6.88
N GLY A 351 17.60 -14.71 7.59
CA GLY A 351 17.91 -15.54 8.76
C GLY A 351 19.05 -16.51 8.47
N HIS A 352 19.93 -16.71 9.45
CA HIS A 352 20.91 -17.79 9.40
C HIS A 352 20.26 -19.11 9.85
N GLY A 353 20.68 -20.23 9.27
CA GLY A 353 20.01 -21.53 9.47
C GLY A 353 18.64 -21.61 8.77
N GLU A 354 18.03 -22.80 8.79
CA GLU A 354 16.72 -23.03 8.17
C GLU A 354 15.64 -23.17 9.25
N PHE A 355 14.52 -22.50 9.04
CA PHE A 355 13.34 -22.60 9.88
C PHE A 355 12.09 -22.32 9.08
N ALA A 356 10.96 -22.86 9.53
CA ALA A 356 9.67 -22.57 8.94
C ALA A 356 9.27 -21.11 9.21
N ARG A 357 8.84 -20.42 8.15
CA ARG A 357 8.22 -19.09 8.19
C ARG A 357 7.14 -19.01 7.13
N VAL A 358 6.24 -18.05 7.29
CA VAL A 358 5.27 -17.71 6.23
C VAL A 358 5.55 -16.30 5.74
N VAL A 359 5.49 -16.10 4.42
CA VAL A 359 5.53 -14.79 3.78
C VAL A 359 4.23 -14.61 3.00
N LEU A 360 3.40 -13.66 3.43
CA LEU A 360 2.17 -13.26 2.76
C LEU A 360 2.34 -11.91 2.08
N SER A 361 1.56 -11.63 1.04
CA SER A 361 1.42 -10.29 0.48
C SER A 361 -0.01 -9.97 0.09
N SER A 362 -0.40 -8.72 0.33
CA SER A 362 -1.73 -8.20 0.02
C SER A 362 -1.75 -7.34 -1.23
N GLY A 363 -2.73 -7.57 -2.10
CA GLY A 363 -2.87 -6.85 -3.37
C GLY A 363 -3.80 -5.65 -3.35
N ASP A 364 -4.61 -5.49 -2.31
CA ASP A 364 -5.44 -4.29 -2.07
C ASP A 364 -5.77 -4.11 -0.58
N HIS A 365 -6.52 -3.06 -0.25
CA HIS A 365 -6.89 -2.74 1.13
C HIS A 365 -7.76 -3.82 1.80
N LEU A 366 -8.65 -4.48 1.06
CA LEU A 366 -9.53 -5.49 1.63
C LEU A 366 -8.77 -6.80 1.87
N GLU A 367 -7.88 -7.18 0.96
CA GLU A 367 -6.91 -8.25 1.19
C GLU A 367 -5.99 -7.92 2.36
N ALA A 368 -5.49 -6.69 2.48
CA ALA A 368 -4.68 -6.28 3.64
C ALA A 368 -5.41 -6.51 4.97
N PHE A 369 -6.72 -6.27 5.02
CA PHE A 369 -7.53 -6.58 6.20
C PHE A 369 -7.53 -8.09 6.53
N TYR A 370 -7.94 -8.92 5.57
CA TYR A 370 -8.09 -10.35 5.78
C TYR A 370 -6.75 -11.08 5.95
N ASP A 371 -5.74 -10.69 5.18
CA ASP A 371 -4.40 -11.28 5.23
C ASP A 371 -3.67 -10.93 6.54
N THR A 372 -3.94 -9.76 7.13
CA THR A 372 -3.44 -9.44 8.48
C THR A 372 -3.98 -10.44 9.50
N ILE A 373 -5.29 -10.70 9.50
CA ILE A 373 -5.90 -11.67 10.42
C ILE A 373 -5.38 -13.09 10.16
N LEU A 374 -5.27 -13.47 8.88
CA LEU A 374 -4.68 -14.72 8.47
C LEU A 374 -3.24 -14.85 8.99
N ALA A 375 -2.42 -13.81 8.90
CA ALA A 375 -1.04 -13.82 9.37
C ALA A 375 -0.95 -14.21 10.86
N PHE A 376 -1.79 -13.63 11.73
CA PHE A 376 -1.80 -14.00 13.15
C PHE A 376 -2.32 -15.41 13.40
N ASN A 377 -3.32 -15.86 12.63
CA ASN A 377 -3.81 -17.23 12.73
C ASN A 377 -2.73 -18.23 12.33
N LEU A 378 -2.05 -18.01 11.20
CA LEU A 378 -0.95 -18.87 10.73
C LEU A 378 0.22 -18.85 11.72
N ALA A 379 0.57 -17.68 12.25
CA ALA A 379 1.64 -17.55 13.24
C ALA A 379 1.37 -18.48 14.43
N GLU A 380 0.20 -18.38 15.06
CA GLU A 380 -0.12 -19.16 16.26
C GLU A 380 -0.45 -20.63 15.99
N GLU A 381 -1.11 -20.93 14.87
CA GLU A 381 -1.50 -22.31 14.52
C GLU A 381 -0.29 -23.18 14.19
N PHE A 382 0.72 -22.61 13.53
CA PHE A 382 1.94 -23.33 13.15
C PHE A 382 3.13 -23.02 14.05
N GLN A 383 3.03 -22.01 14.91
CA GLN A 383 4.11 -21.55 15.79
C GLN A 383 5.36 -21.19 14.99
N VAL A 384 5.18 -20.25 14.05
CA VAL A 384 6.21 -19.76 13.14
C VAL A 384 6.14 -18.23 13.06
N PRO A 385 7.25 -17.54 12.74
CA PRO A 385 7.19 -16.15 12.35
C PRO A 385 6.46 -16.00 11.01
N VAL A 386 5.67 -14.93 10.90
CA VAL A 386 4.96 -14.57 9.67
C VAL A 386 5.33 -13.15 9.25
N ILE A 387 5.76 -13.01 8.01
CA ILE A 387 6.07 -11.72 7.38
C ILE A 387 4.90 -11.36 6.47
N HIS A 388 4.31 -10.19 6.68
CA HIS A 388 3.20 -9.68 5.88
C HIS A 388 3.68 -8.49 5.05
N LEU A 389 3.84 -8.70 3.75
CA LEU A 389 4.37 -7.73 2.80
C LEU A 389 3.25 -6.85 2.21
N LEU A 390 3.40 -5.55 2.41
CA LEU A 390 2.69 -4.51 1.68
C LEU A 390 3.73 -3.57 1.08
N ASP A 391 3.44 -2.88 -0.01
CA ASP A 391 4.31 -1.82 -0.50
C ASP A 391 3.80 -0.43 -0.08
N LYS A 392 4.66 0.58 -0.19
CA LYS A 392 4.35 1.98 0.12
C LYS A 392 3.10 2.50 -0.61
N PHE A 393 2.83 2.05 -1.84
CA PHE A 393 1.64 2.51 -2.57
C PHE A 393 0.39 2.03 -1.85
N LEU A 394 0.30 0.75 -1.50
CA LEU A 394 -0.83 0.24 -0.73
C LEU A 394 -0.92 0.92 0.63
N ALA A 395 0.20 1.07 1.35
CA ALA A 395 0.27 1.69 2.66
C ALA A 395 -0.31 3.11 2.70
N ASN A 396 0.11 3.98 1.76
CA ASN A 396 -0.25 5.40 1.75
C ASN A 396 -1.44 5.75 0.84
N SER A 397 -1.88 4.84 -0.03
CA SER A 397 -3.05 5.09 -0.86
C SER A 397 -4.31 5.13 -0.01
N THR A 398 -5.17 6.11 -0.27
CA THR A 398 -6.48 6.26 0.37
C THR A 398 -7.55 5.77 -0.57
N ALA A 399 -8.40 4.86 -0.11
CA ALA A 399 -9.46 4.28 -0.91
C ALA A 399 -10.80 4.26 -0.17
N THR A 400 -11.88 4.32 -0.95
CA THR A 400 -13.20 3.84 -0.49
C THR A 400 -13.28 2.34 -0.72
N ILE A 401 -13.63 1.59 0.32
CA ILE A 401 -13.80 0.14 0.23
C ILE A 401 -15.14 -0.30 0.82
N SER A 402 -15.61 -1.47 0.42
CA SER A 402 -16.68 -2.18 1.12
C SER A 402 -16.27 -2.50 2.55
N LEU A 403 -17.22 -2.57 3.47
CA LEU A 403 -16.92 -3.05 4.81
C LEU A 403 -16.48 -4.52 4.75
N PRO A 404 -15.42 -4.89 5.49
CA PRO A 404 -15.12 -6.29 5.74
C PRO A 404 -16.31 -6.98 6.41
N ARG A 405 -16.56 -8.23 6.01
CA ARG A 405 -17.54 -9.11 6.66
C ARG A 405 -16.94 -9.67 7.94
N LEU A 406 -17.26 -9.04 9.07
CA LEU A 406 -16.69 -9.37 10.38
C LEU A 406 -17.18 -10.72 10.92
N ASP A 407 -18.38 -11.14 10.52
CA ASP A 407 -19.00 -12.42 10.87
C ASP A 407 -18.30 -13.64 10.27
N GLU A 408 -17.54 -13.45 9.19
CA GLU A 408 -16.73 -14.51 8.56
C GLU A 408 -15.37 -14.69 9.24
N ILE A 409 -15.00 -13.81 10.17
CA ILE A 409 -13.68 -13.81 10.80
C ILE A 409 -13.62 -14.89 11.87
N LYS A 410 -12.60 -15.76 11.75
CA LYS A 410 -12.28 -16.77 12.76
C LYS A 410 -10.90 -16.52 13.33
N ILE A 411 -10.80 -16.53 14.66
CA ILE A 411 -9.54 -16.41 15.39
C ILE A 411 -9.07 -17.81 15.80
N SER A 412 -7.92 -18.24 15.26
CA SER A 412 -7.29 -19.52 15.59
C SER A 412 -6.08 -19.29 16.49
N ARG A 413 -6.12 -19.81 17.73
CA ARG A 413 -5.02 -19.66 18.70
C ARG A 413 -4.07 -20.87 18.75
N GLY A 414 -4.32 -21.88 17.92
CA GLY A 414 -3.65 -23.19 17.98
C GLY A 414 -3.98 -23.98 19.26
N THR A 415 -3.15 -24.98 19.56
CA THR A 415 -3.32 -25.81 20.77
C THR A 415 -2.66 -25.16 21.97
N ILE A 416 -3.48 -24.69 22.93
CA ILE A 416 -3.01 -24.03 24.17
C ILE A 416 -3.14 -24.96 25.38
N VAL A 417 -2.07 -25.07 26.15
CA VAL A 417 -2.04 -25.76 27.44
C VAL A 417 -2.30 -24.74 28.56
N ARG A 418 -3.30 -25.02 29.41
CA ARG A 418 -3.68 -24.14 30.54
C ARG A 418 -3.13 -24.58 31.89
N GLU A 419 -2.78 -25.86 32.02
CA GLU A 419 -2.16 -26.45 33.20
C GLU A 419 -1.50 -27.76 32.77
N ALA A 420 -0.29 -28.03 33.28
CA ALA A 420 0.37 -29.31 33.14
C ALA A 420 1.34 -29.51 34.31
N LYS A 421 1.63 -30.76 34.68
CA LYS A 421 2.64 -31.10 35.71
C LYS A 421 4.01 -31.37 35.11
N GLU A 422 4.04 -31.97 33.93
CA GLU A 422 5.23 -32.17 33.13
C GLU A 422 4.93 -31.60 31.74
N TYR A 423 5.80 -30.70 31.26
CA TYR A 423 5.57 -29.97 30.03
C TYR A 423 6.85 -29.90 29.21
N LYS A 424 6.72 -30.32 27.95
CA LYS A 424 7.77 -30.31 26.93
C LYS A 424 7.41 -29.27 25.88
N ARG A 425 7.99 -28.07 25.96
CA ARG A 425 7.70 -26.96 25.04
C ARG A 425 7.92 -27.35 23.58
N PHE A 426 8.91 -28.19 23.33
CA PHE A 426 9.36 -28.61 22.00
C PHE A 426 9.13 -30.10 21.78
N SER A 427 8.02 -30.65 22.31
CA SER A 427 7.76 -32.09 22.21
C SER A 427 7.80 -32.60 20.77
N LEU A 428 8.50 -33.72 20.56
CA LEU A 428 8.63 -34.47 19.31
C LEU A 428 7.40 -35.32 18.97
N ALA A 429 6.39 -35.38 19.84
CA ALA A 429 5.17 -36.14 19.60
C ALA A 429 4.33 -35.59 18.42
N SER A 430 4.59 -34.35 17.99
CA SER A 430 3.92 -33.71 16.86
C SER A 430 4.77 -32.57 16.30
N LEU A 431 4.60 -32.25 15.02
CA LEU A 431 5.31 -31.12 14.38
C LEU A 431 5.04 -29.77 15.07
N VAL A 432 3.79 -29.55 15.52
CA VAL A 432 3.39 -28.36 16.27
C VAL A 432 3.12 -28.76 17.72
N SER A 433 4.10 -28.52 18.58
CA SER A 433 4.01 -28.86 20.00
C SER A 433 2.88 -28.09 20.71
N PRO A 434 2.13 -28.68 21.65
CA PRO A 434 1.19 -27.93 22.47
C PRO A 434 1.88 -26.75 23.18
N ARG A 435 1.29 -25.56 23.14
CA ARG A 435 1.92 -24.33 23.65
C ARG A 435 1.29 -23.87 24.96
N ALA A 436 2.09 -23.74 26.00
CA ALA A 436 1.77 -23.01 27.22
C ALA A 436 2.37 -21.59 27.14
N PHE A 437 1.88 -20.68 27.98
CA PHE A 437 2.40 -19.32 28.11
C PHE A 437 3.27 -19.17 29.36
N LEU A 438 4.20 -18.22 29.36
CA LEU A 438 4.95 -17.87 30.57
C LEU A 438 3.98 -17.51 31.71
N GLY A 439 4.19 -18.12 32.89
CA GLY A 439 3.29 -17.98 34.04
C GLY A 439 2.11 -18.97 34.08
N THR A 440 2.00 -19.89 33.12
CA THR A 440 0.98 -20.96 33.16
C THR A 440 1.16 -21.84 34.40
N ARG A 441 0.05 -22.15 35.10
CA ARG A 441 0.07 -22.90 36.36
C ARG A 441 0.71 -24.27 36.18
N GLY A 442 1.69 -24.58 37.05
CA GLY A 442 2.38 -25.88 37.08
C GLY A 442 3.40 -26.08 35.96
N VAL A 443 3.54 -25.13 35.04
CA VAL A 443 4.42 -25.26 33.88
C VAL A 443 5.71 -24.49 34.09
N VAL A 444 6.83 -25.16 33.85
CA VAL A 444 8.14 -24.53 33.66
C VAL A 444 8.57 -24.81 32.22
N MET A 445 9.16 -23.82 31.57
CA MET A 445 9.65 -23.94 30.19
C MET A 445 10.91 -23.11 30.02
N TRP A 446 11.78 -23.55 29.12
CA TRP A 446 13.01 -22.87 28.76
C TRP A 446 12.98 -22.51 27.29
N TYR A 447 13.57 -21.37 26.95
CA TYR A 447 13.77 -20.91 25.59
C TYR A 447 15.23 -20.51 25.45
N THR A 448 15.87 -20.93 24.37
CA THR A 448 17.29 -20.70 24.13
C THR A 448 17.56 -20.53 22.64
N GLY A 449 18.59 -19.77 22.28
CA GLY A 449 19.03 -19.61 20.90
C GLY A 449 19.77 -20.84 20.37
N ASP A 450 20.40 -21.60 21.27
CA ASP A 450 21.06 -22.86 20.97
C ASP A 450 20.08 -23.96 20.55
N GLU A 451 20.60 -25.01 19.94
CA GLU A 451 19.82 -26.23 19.76
C GLU A 451 19.42 -26.81 21.12
N HIS A 452 18.22 -27.39 21.19
CA HIS A 452 17.62 -27.80 22.45
C HIS A 452 16.89 -29.14 22.38
N ASP A 453 16.68 -29.74 23.55
CA ASP A 453 15.81 -30.90 23.74
C ASP A 453 14.32 -30.52 23.79
N GLU A 454 13.45 -31.51 24.03
CA GLU A 454 12.00 -31.30 24.14
C GLU A 454 11.57 -30.35 25.28
N TYR A 455 12.40 -30.15 26.31
CA TYR A 455 12.14 -29.24 27.44
C TYR A 455 12.64 -27.82 27.17
N GLY A 456 13.64 -27.66 26.29
CA GLY A 456 14.26 -26.39 25.95
C GLY A 456 15.68 -26.21 26.52
N HIS A 457 16.32 -27.27 27.00
CA HIS A 457 17.71 -27.22 27.48
C HIS A 457 18.70 -27.40 26.34
N ILE A 458 19.87 -26.78 26.44
CA ILE A 458 20.92 -26.83 25.42
C ILE A 458 21.39 -28.26 25.20
N VAL A 459 21.39 -28.70 23.94
CA VAL A 459 21.85 -30.03 23.53
C VAL A 459 22.59 -29.98 22.20
N GLU A 460 23.79 -30.56 22.17
CA GLU A 460 24.63 -30.70 20.96
C GLU A 460 24.60 -32.11 20.36
N ASP A 461 23.80 -33.02 20.93
CA ASP A 461 23.66 -34.40 20.45
C ASP A 461 23.12 -34.44 19.00
N PRO A 462 23.77 -35.20 18.10
CA PRO A 462 23.41 -35.23 16.69
C PRO A 462 22.02 -35.82 16.42
N GLU A 463 21.56 -36.82 17.18
CA GLU A 463 20.23 -37.41 16.99
C GLU A 463 19.13 -36.44 17.43
N ASN A 464 19.34 -35.74 18.55
CA ASN A 464 18.47 -34.64 18.96
C ASN A 464 18.44 -33.54 17.90
N ARG A 465 19.61 -33.13 17.38
CA ARG A 465 19.71 -32.10 16.33
C ARG A 465 18.91 -32.51 15.09
N ILE A 466 19.04 -33.75 14.61
CA ILE A 466 18.28 -34.25 13.46
C ILE A 466 16.78 -34.17 13.75
N ALA A 467 16.32 -34.68 14.90
CA ALA A 467 14.91 -34.72 15.23
C ALA A 467 14.30 -33.31 15.38
N MET A 468 14.96 -32.42 16.14
CA MET A 468 14.43 -31.11 16.47
C MET A 468 14.49 -30.14 15.29
N TYR A 469 15.57 -30.21 14.50
CA TYR A 469 15.68 -29.42 13.28
C TYR A 469 14.66 -29.86 12.23
N SER A 470 14.51 -31.17 12.01
CA SER A 470 13.51 -31.72 11.07
C SER A 470 12.09 -31.32 11.48
N LYS A 471 11.75 -31.44 12.77
CA LYS A 471 10.47 -30.98 13.31
C LYS A 471 10.16 -29.52 12.96
N ARG A 472 11.12 -28.61 13.15
CA ARG A 472 10.90 -27.17 12.89
C ARG A 472 10.71 -26.89 11.40
N ILE A 473 11.50 -27.50 10.51
CA ILE A 473 11.41 -27.24 9.07
C ILE A 473 10.22 -27.94 8.40
N GLU A 474 9.86 -29.14 8.84
CA GLU A 474 8.75 -29.94 8.28
C GLU A 474 7.37 -29.28 8.46
N LYS A 475 7.25 -28.31 9.38
CA LYS A 475 6.06 -27.44 9.48
C LYS A 475 5.73 -26.75 8.16
N ILE A 476 6.70 -26.49 7.29
CA ILE A 476 6.49 -25.94 5.95
C ILE A 476 5.52 -26.83 5.14
N SER A 477 5.71 -28.14 5.17
CA SER A 477 4.84 -29.10 4.49
C SER A 477 3.44 -29.08 5.07
N LEU A 478 3.34 -29.03 6.41
CA LEU A 478 2.05 -28.92 7.09
C LEU A 478 1.28 -27.64 6.71
N ILE A 479 1.96 -26.50 6.59
CA ILE A 479 1.39 -25.24 6.13
C ILE A 479 0.90 -25.37 4.68
N LYS A 480 1.73 -25.94 3.79
CA LYS A 480 1.35 -26.19 2.39
C LYS A 480 0.09 -27.05 2.29
N ASP A 481 -0.08 -28.06 3.13
CA ASP A 481 -1.24 -28.96 3.04
C ASP A 481 -2.51 -28.38 3.68
N ARG A 482 -2.38 -27.66 4.81
CA ARG A 482 -3.53 -27.20 5.59
C ARG A 482 -4.10 -25.85 5.14
N VAL A 483 -3.29 -24.98 4.55
CA VAL A 483 -3.78 -23.67 4.13
C VAL A 483 -4.65 -23.82 2.87
N PRO A 484 -5.89 -23.28 2.85
CA PRO A 484 -6.75 -23.31 1.67
C PRO A 484 -6.12 -22.64 0.45
N LYS A 485 -6.40 -23.16 -0.76
CA LYS A 485 -5.81 -22.64 -2.01
C LYS A 485 -6.10 -21.16 -2.24
N GLU A 486 -7.29 -20.68 -1.87
CA GLU A 486 -7.73 -19.29 -2.06
C GLU A 486 -6.96 -18.31 -1.18
N GLN A 487 -6.32 -18.81 -0.11
CA GLN A 487 -5.43 -18.01 0.74
C GLN A 487 -3.99 -17.99 0.22
N LYS A 488 -3.62 -18.91 -0.67
CA LYS A 488 -2.27 -18.99 -1.27
C LYS A 488 -2.17 -18.27 -2.61
N ILE A 489 -3.18 -18.40 -3.46
CA ILE A 489 -3.19 -17.83 -4.81
C ILE A 489 -4.58 -17.30 -5.17
N GLY A 490 -4.64 -16.10 -5.73
CA GLY A 490 -5.84 -15.52 -6.33
C GLY A 490 -5.84 -15.75 -7.84
N ILE A 491 -6.91 -16.34 -8.37
CA ILE A 491 -7.08 -16.60 -9.81
C ILE A 491 -8.22 -15.73 -10.31
N TYR A 492 -7.94 -14.87 -11.30
CA TYR A 492 -8.90 -13.91 -11.83
C TYR A 492 -8.89 -13.90 -13.37
N GLY A 493 -9.96 -13.37 -13.96
CA GLY A 493 -10.09 -13.23 -15.41
C GLY A 493 -10.69 -14.47 -16.08
N ASP A 494 -10.33 -14.68 -17.34
CA ASP A 494 -10.96 -15.66 -18.21
C ASP A 494 -10.50 -17.11 -17.89
N ARG A 495 -11.45 -18.08 -17.93
CA ARG A 495 -11.15 -19.50 -17.68
C ARG A 495 -10.21 -20.10 -18.73
N ASN A 496 -10.41 -19.73 -19.99
CA ASN A 496 -9.63 -20.15 -21.16
C ASN A 496 -8.90 -18.93 -21.75
N PRO A 497 -7.78 -18.49 -21.16
CA PRO A 497 -7.09 -17.28 -21.57
C PRO A 497 -6.16 -17.53 -22.77
N ASP A 498 -5.92 -16.47 -23.54
CA ASP A 498 -4.85 -16.43 -24.54
C ASP A 498 -3.51 -16.10 -23.87
N TYR A 499 -3.52 -15.29 -22.81
CA TYR A 499 -2.35 -14.87 -22.02
C TYR A 499 -2.57 -15.01 -20.51
N VAL A 500 -1.50 -15.31 -19.78
CA VAL A 500 -1.52 -15.34 -18.31
C VAL A 500 -0.61 -14.25 -17.77
N PHE A 501 -1.18 -13.31 -17.03
CA PHE A 501 -0.41 -12.38 -16.22
C PHE A 501 -0.11 -13.01 -14.86
N VAL A 502 1.09 -12.78 -14.34
CA VAL A 502 1.49 -13.26 -13.02
C VAL A 502 2.07 -12.11 -12.23
N GLY A 503 1.70 -11.99 -10.96
CA GLY A 503 2.19 -10.94 -10.08
C GLY A 503 1.80 -11.18 -8.63
N TRP A 504 2.09 -10.20 -7.79
CA TRP A 504 1.80 -10.23 -6.36
C TRP A 504 1.74 -8.78 -5.83
N GLY A 505 1.16 -8.57 -4.65
CA GLY A 505 1.08 -7.24 -4.05
C GLY A 505 0.28 -6.23 -4.88
N SER A 506 0.59 -4.94 -4.75
CA SER A 506 -0.29 -3.85 -5.23
C SER A 506 -0.51 -3.77 -6.74
N VAL A 507 0.28 -4.48 -7.55
CA VAL A 507 0.07 -4.53 -9.01
C VAL A 507 -1.23 -5.25 -9.38
N LYS A 508 -1.78 -6.08 -8.48
CA LYS A 508 -3.01 -6.86 -8.72
C LYS A 508 -4.10 -6.02 -9.38
N ASN A 509 -4.52 -4.96 -8.72
CA ASN A 509 -5.68 -4.20 -9.17
C ASN A 509 -5.46 -3.49 -10.51
N THR A 510 -4.22 -3.04 -10.78
CA THR A 510 -3.84 -2.49 -12.08
C THR A 510 -3.89 -3.54 -13.19
N VAL A 511 -3.43 -4.77 -12.91
CA VAL A 511 -3.49 -5.87 -13.89
C VAL A 511 -4.93 -6.33 -14.12
N LEU A 512 -5.76 -6.44 -13.08
CA LEU A 512 -7.17 -6.79 -13.22
C LEU A 512 -7.91 -5.79 -14.11
N GLU A 513 -7.68 -4.50 -13.91
CA GLU A 513 -8.27 -3.48 -14.77
C GLU A 513 -7.71 -3.51 -16.21
N ALA A 514 -6.42 -3.84 -16.37
CA ALA A 514 -5.85 -4.04 -17.70
C ALA A 514 -6.48 -5.23 -18.44
N ILE A 515 -6.76 -6.34 -17.75
CA ILE A 515 -7.47 -7.50 -18.31
C ILE A 515 -8.87 -7.10 -18.78
N ASP A 516 -9.59 -6.27 -18.02
CA ASP A 516 -10.92 -5.81 -18.43
C ASP A 516 -10.85 -4.97 -19.73
N VAL A 517 -9.81 -4.14 -19.89
CA VAL A 517 -9.55 -3.39 -21.13
C VAL A 517 -9.19 -4.33 -22.29
N LEU A 518 -8.34 -5.33 -22.07
CA LEU A 518 -7.94 -6.32 -23.07
C LEU A 518 -9.12 -7.19 -23.53
N ARG A 519 -10.01 -7.58 -22.60
CA ARG A 519 -11.25 -8.29 -22.91
C ARG A 519 -12.14 -7.47 -23.84
N GLY A 520 -12.25 -6.16 -23.62
CA GLY A 520 -12.95 -5.24 -24.52
C GLY A 520 -12.37 -5.16 -25.94
N ARG A 521 -11.12 -5.61 -26.12
CA ARG A 521 -10.43 -5.72 -27.42
C ARG A 521 -10.42 -7.15 -27.98
N GLY A 522 -11.14 -8.08 -27.36
CA GLY A 522 -11.23 -9.48 -27.80
C GLY A 522 -10.06 -10.37 -27.35
N ILE A 523 -9.18 -9.89 -26.46
CA ILE A 523 -8.05 -10.66 -25.92
C ILE A 523 -8.47 -11.26 -24.58
N ARG A 524 -8.44 -12.59 -24.46
CA ARG A 524 -8.78 -13.26 -23.19
C ARG A 524 -7.52 -13.36 -22.34
N ALA A 525 -7.61 -12.95 -21.08
CA ALA A 525 -6.47 -12.99 -20.19
C ALA A 525 -6.87 -13.42 -18.79
N LYS A 526 -5.94 -14.08 -18.11
CA LYS A 526 -6.06 -14.52 -16.72
C LYS A 526 -4.97 -13.86 -15.89
N TYR A 527 -5.24 -13.56 -14.62
CA TYR A 527 -4.24 -13.10 -13.66
C TYR A 527 -4.07 -14.10 -12.53
N LEU A 528 -2.83 -14.49 -12.27
CA LEU A 528 -2.42 -15.29 -11.12
C LEU A 528 -1.73 -14.38 -10.10
N ASN A 529 -2.44 -14.08 -9.01
CA ASN A 529 -1.96 -13.27 -7.90
C ASN A 529 -1.37 -14.19 -6.82
N ILE A 530 -0.05 -14.23 -6.66
CA ILE A 530 0.59 -15.03 -5.61
C ILE A 530 0.42 -14.29 -4.28
N LYS A 531 -0.36 -14.86 -3.36
CA LYS A 531 -0.62 -14.27 -2.04
C LYS A 531 0.32 -14.81 -0.98
N MET A 532 0.50 -16.13 -0.94
CA MET A 532 1.51 -16.78 -0.10
C MET A 532 2.78 -16.97 -0.93
N LEU A 533 3.78 -16.14 -0.66
CA LEU A 533 5.06 -16.16 -1.35
C LEU A 533 5.98 -17.24 -0.79
N TRP A 534 5.84 -17.55 0.50
CA TRP A 534 6.50 -18.67 1.15
C TRP A 534 5.60 -19.26 2.25
N PRO A 535 5.46 -20.59 2.33
CA PRO A 535 5.87 -21.59 1.34
C PRO A 535 5.17 -21.39 -0.02
N PHE A 536 5.90 -21.55 -1.12
CA PHE A 536 5.33 -21.29 -2.46
C PHE A 536 4.25 -22.32 -2.83
N PRO A 537 3.10 -21.91 -3.40
CA PRO A 537 2.00 -22.78 -3.80
C PRO A 537 2.23 -23.41 -5.18
N GLU A 538 3.23 -24.29 -5.25
CA GLU A 538 3.66 -24.96 -6.49
C GLU A 538 2.51 -25.67 -7.22
N ARG A 539 1.77 -26.53 -6.51
CA ARG A 539 0.69 -27.34 -7.09
C ARG A 539 -0.41 -26.45 -7.67
N GLU A 540 -0.86 -25.48 -6.90
CA GLU A 540 -1.93 -24.56 -7.31
C GLU A 540 -1.48 -23.63 -8.44
N PHE A 541 -0.21 -23.24 -8.47
CA PHE A 541 0.34 -22.44 -9.56
C PHE A 541 0.36 -23.24 -10.87
N VAL A 542 0.90 -24.46 -10.84
CA VAL A 542 0.97 -25.34 -12.01
C VAL A 542 -0.43 -25.60 -12.56
N GLU A 543 -1.38 -25.99 -11.70
CA GLU A 543 -2.78 -26.22 -12.08
C GLU A 543 -3.43 -24.97 -12.70
N ALA A 544 -3.21 -23.80 -12.12
CA ALA A 544 -3.81 -22.55 -12.62
C ALA A 544 -3.22 -22.06 -13.95
N ALA A 545 -1.95 -22.41 -14.20
CA ALA A 545 -1.19 -22.07 -15.40
C ALA A 545 -1.31 -23.12 -16.52
N GLU A 546 -2.00 -24.24 -16.29
CA GLU A 546 -2.17 -25.31 -17.27
C GLU A 546 -2.72 -24.79 -18.61
N ASN A 547 -2.27 -25.47 -19.69
CA ASN A 547 -2.70 -25.22 -21.07
C ASN A 547 -2.30 -23.84 -21.64
N VAL A 548 -1.46 -23.07 -20.95
CA VAL A 548 -0.87 -21.83 -21.47
C VAL A 548 0.64 -22.03 -21.57
N PRO A 549 1.25 -21.86 -22.76
CA PRO A 549 2.69 -21.99 -22.90
C PRO A 549 3.40 -20.82 -22.19
N ALA A 550 4.60 -21.07 -21.68
CA ALA A 550 5.38 -20.11 -20.89
C ALA A 550 5.67 -18.80 -21.66
N ASP A 551 5.76 -18.86 -22.99
CA ASP A 551 5.93 -17.67 -23.83
C ASP A 551 4.70 -16.75 -23.85
N ARG A 552 3.55 -17.20 -23.36
CA ARG A 552 2.34 -16.38 -23.18
C ARG A 552 2.08 -16.00 -21.72
N MET A 553 3.02 -16.30 -20.84
CA MET A 553 3.03 -15.81 -19.46
C MET A 553 3.79 -14.49 -19.38
N ILE A 554 3.26 -13.53 -18.63
CA ILE A 554 3.85 -12.19 -18.49
C ILE A 554 3.86 -11.82 -17.01
N VAL A 555 5.05 -11.62 -16.46
CA VAL A 555 5.18 -11.11 -15.09
C VAL A 555 4.94 -9.61 -15.05
N VAL A 556 4.17 -9.15 -14.05
CA VAL A 556 4.01 -7.73 -13.73
C VAL A 556 4.49 -7.50 -12.31
N GLU A 557 5.52 -6.67 -12.14
CA GLU A 557 6.17 -6.50 -10.83
C GLU A 557 6.82 -5.12 -10.67
N HIS A 558 6.77 -4.58 -9.45
CA HIS A 558 7.44 -3.33 -9.09
C HIS A 558 8.89 -3.56 -8.61
N SER A 559 9.68 -4.30 -9.39
CA SER A 559 11.10 -4.57 -9.14
C SER A 559 11.91 -4.62 -10.44
N TYR A 560 13.24 -4.51 -10.35
CA TYR A 560 14.10 -4.71 -11.53
C TYR A 560 14.11 -6.16 -12.02
N GLY A 561 14.15 -7.10 -11.08
CA GLY A 561 14.52 -8.50 -11.33
C GLY A 561 13.39 -9.37 -11.85
N ALA A 562 12.14 -8.91 -11.80
CA ALA A 562 10.96 -9.78 -11.92
C ALA A 562 11.12 -10.98 -10.97
N ASN A 563 11.38 -10.70 -9.69
CA ASN A 563 11.82 -11.69 -8.72
C ASN A 563 10.79 -12.82 -8.54
N ILE A 564 9.50 -12.55 -8.78
CA ILE A 564 8.47 -13.59 -8.76
C ILE A 564 8.68 -14.64 -9.86
N ALA A 565 9.18 -14.25 -11.03
CA ALA A 565 9.50 -15.18 -12.12
C ALA A 565 10.54 -16.21 -11.68
N LYS A 566 11.59 -15.73 -11.01
CA LYS A 566 12.67 -16.56 -10.47
C LYS A 566 12.17 -17.46 -9.34
N LEU A 567 11.28 -16.97 -8.49
CA LEU A 567 10.67 -17.77 -7.42
C LEU A 567 9.80 -18.90 -8.02
N ILE A 568 9.01 -18.60 -9.06
CA ILE A 568 8.22 -19.59 -9.80
C ILE A 568 9.14 -20.65 -10.40
N GLU A 569 10.17 -20.23 -11.12
CA GLU A 569 11.13 -21.14 -11.76
C GLU A 569 11.80 -22.06 -10.74
N MET A 570 12.26 -21.50 -9.61
CA MET A 570 12.87 -22.26 -8.52
C MET A 570 11.96 -23.34 -7.93
N ASN A 571 10.65 -23.12 -7.88
CA ASN A 571 9.69 -24.06 -7.29
C ASN A 571 8.99 -24.97 -8.30
N THR A 572 8.96 -24.62 -9.59
CA THR A 572 8.11 -25.31 -10.59
C THR A 572 8.86 -25.75 -11.85
N GLY A 573 10.06 -25.21 -12.08
CA GLY A 573 10.78 -25.33 -13.35
C GLY A 573 10.19 -24.53 -14.52
N ILE A 574 9.08 -23.79 -14.33
CA ILE A 574 8.46 -22.96 -15.36
C ILE A 574 9.23 -21.64 -15.47
N SER A 575 9.88 -21.40 -16.61
CA SER A 575 10.65 -20.18 -16.87
C SER A 575 9.81 -19.14 -17.62
N ILE A 576 9.57 -17.98 -16.98
CA ILE A 576 8.79 -16.88 -17.56
C ILE A 576 9.73 -15.72 -17.96
N GLU A 577 9.98 -15.56 -19.25
CA GLU A 577 10.93 -14.56 -19.75
C GLU A 577 10.33 -13.16 -19.98
N LYS A 578 9.00 -13.07 -20.13
CA LYS A 578 8.33 -11.82 -20.46
C LYS A 578 7.90 -11.08 -19.20
N SER A 579 8.20 -9.79 -19.13
CA SER A 579 7.92 -9.00 -17.94
C SER A 579 7.63 -7.53 -18.22
N ILE A 580 6.64 -6.97 -17.53
CA ILE A 580 6.35 -5.55 -17.40
C ILE A 580 6.77 -5.13 -16.00
N VAL A 581 7.87 -4.38 -15.91
CA VAL A 581 8.48 -4.04 -14.64
C VAL A 581 8.58 -2.54 -14.41
N LYS A 582 8.54 -2.14 -13.14
CA LYS A 582 8.78 -0.74 -12.74
C LYS A 582 9.60 -0.69 -11.46
N PHE A 583 10.61 0.17 -11.45
CA PHE A 583 11.50 0.33 -10.30
C PHE A 583 11.94 1.80 -10.14
N THR A 584 11.10 2.73 -10.61
CA THR A 584 11.32 4.17 -10.45
C THR A 584 10.89 4.69 -9.08
N GLY A 585 10.23 3.86 -8.28
CA GLY A 585 9.61 4.23 -7.02
C GLY A 585 8.17 4.75 -7.14
N ARG A 586 7.68 4.96 -8.37
CA ARG A 586 6.32 5.44 -8.67
C ARG A 586 5.38 4.26 -8.93
N PRO A 587 4.10 4.33 -8.48
CA PRO A 587 3.15 3.24 -8.71
C PRO A 587 2.99 2.88 -10.19
N LEU A 588 2.75 1.60 -10.48
CA LEU A 588 2.44 1.14 -11.82
C LEU A 588 1.01 1.57 -12.20
N THR A 589 0.87 2.19 -13.37
CA THR A 589 -0.42 2.72 -13.84
C THR A 589 -1.08 1.80 -14.87
N LEU A 590 -2.40 1.93 -15.04
CA LEU A 590 -3.16 1.16 -16.04
C LEU A 590 -2.57 1.33 -17.45
N LYS A 591 -2.30 2.58 -17.83
CA LYS A 591 -1.68 2.93 -19.12
C LYS A 591 -0.38 2.16 -19.36
N GLU A 592 0.49 2.10 -18.36
CA GLU A 592 1.79 1.42 -18.47
C GLU A 592 1.66 -0.09 -18.66
N VAL A 593 0.68 -0.73 -18.02
CA VAL A 593 0.44 -2.17 -18.21
C VAL A 593 -0.09 -2.46 -19.61
N ILE A 594 -1.01 -1.63 -20.11
CA ILE A 594 -1.54 -1.79 -21.48
C ILE A 594 -0.46 -1.56 -22.53
N GLU A 595 0.29 -0.45 -22.45
CA GLU A 595 1.39 -0.17 -23.38
C GLU A 595 2.49 -1.23 -23.29
N GLY A 596 2.77 -1.73 -22.07
CA GLY A 596 3.74 -2.79 -21.85
C GLY A 596 3.31 -4.11 -22.49
N PHE A 597 2.03 -4.48 -22.36
CA PHE A 597 1.47 -5.65 -23.01
C PHE A 597 1.55 -5.54 -24.54
N GLU A 598 1.16 -4.40 -25.13
CA GLU A 598 1.22 -4.18 -26.59
C GLU A 598 2.65 -4.31 -27.15
N LEU A 599 3.65 -3.83 -26.41
CA LEU A 599 5.07 -3.98 -26.78
C LEU A 599 5.56 -5.43 -26.72
N ILE A 600 5.03 -6.22 -25.79
CA ILE A 600 5.35 -7.65 -25.64
C ILE A 600 4.63 -8.47 -26.72
N GLU A 601 3.35 -8.23 -26.93
CA GLU A 601 2.52 -8.90 -27.93
C GLU A 601 3.04 -8.67 -29.35
N SER A 602 3.46 -7.44 -29.66
CA SER A 602 4.08 -7.12 -30.97
C SER A 602 5.48 -7.71 -31.16
N GLY A 603 6.04 -8.42 -30.17
CA GLY A 603 7.38 -9.01 -30.23
C GLY A 603 8.52 -7.99 -30.15
N LYS A 604 8.23 -6.70 -29.95
CA LYS A 604 9.25 -5.63 -29.89
C LYS A 604 10.13 -5.73 -28.65
N LYS A 605 9.60 -6.22 -27.54
CA LYS A 605 10.34 -6.38 -26.26
C LYS A 605 9.88 -7.63 -25.52
N LYS A 606 10.83 -8.32 -24.86
CA LYS A 606 10.51 -9.32 -23.82
C LYS A 606 10.35 -8.67 -22.45
N LYS A 607 11.18 -7.66 -22.15
CA LYS A 607 11.16 -6.89 -20.91
C LYS A 607 10.81 -5.43 -21.18
N VAL A 608 9.72 -4.95 -20.58
CA VAL A 608 9.31 -3.55 -20.64
C VAL A 608 9.58 -2.89 -19.29
N VAL A 609 10.32 -1.78 -19.32
CA VAL A 609 10.58 -0.95 -18.14
C VAL A 609 9.69 0.29 -18.20
N CYS A 610 8.71 0.35 -17.30
CA CYS A 610 7.76 1.44 -17.15
C CYS A 610 8.41 2.66 -16.46
N ARG A 611 7.96 3.87 -16.82
CA ARG A 611 8.66 5.12 -16.45
C ARG A 611 7.75 6.30 -16.06
N TYR A 612 6.42 6.18 -16.15
CA TYR A 612 5.52 7.29 -15.85
C TYR A 612 5.54 7.65 -14.36
N GLY A 613 5.15 8.89 -14.07
CA GLY A 613 5.15 9.49 -12.75
C GLY A 613 6.22 10.58 -12.66
N ALA A 614 5.76 11.79 -12.31
CA ALA A 614 6.53 13.02 -12.27
C ALA A 614 7.97 12.89 -11.78
#